data_AF-A0A5C2H743-F1
#
_entry.id   AF-A0A5C2H743-F1
#
_cell.length_a   1.000
_cell.length_b   1.000
_cell.length_c   1.000
_cell.angle_alpha   90.00
_cell.angle_beta   90.00
_cell.angle_gamma   90.00
#
_symmetry.space_group_name_H-M   'P 1'
#
loop_
_entity.id
_entity.type
_entity.pdbx_description
1 polymer ?
#
loop_
_entity_poly.entity_id
_entity_poly.type
_entity_poly.pdbx_seq_one_letter_code
_entity_poly.pdbx_strand_id
1 'polypeptide(L)'
;MTNTEKLEKLLKEEFIPELDEALLELANITQSWKATSEDKEEFEDLKQMKKFFDKVIEDLNENAINEDEAKELISAIEEMKLD
;
A
#
# COMPACT_ATOMS: atom_id res chain seq x y z
N MET A 1 -15.89 -0.13 15.91
CA MET A 1 -14.71 -0.18 15.04
C MET A 1 -13.94 1.10 15.24
N THR A 2 -12.82 1.00 15.94
CA THR A 2 -11.85 2.09 16.15
C THR A 2 -11.19 2.49 14.82
N ASN A 3 -10.48 3.61 14.79
CA ASN A 3 -9.74 4.02 13.59
C ASN A 3 -8.61 3.02 13.28
N THR A 4 -7.93 2.52 14.30
CA THR A 4 -6.93 1.44 14.17
C THR A 4 -7.50 0.17 13.54
N GLU A 5 -8.67 -0.31 14.01
CA GLU A 5 -9.36 -1.46 13.40
C GLU A 5 -9.76 -1.15 11.94
N LYS A 6 -10.28 0.05 11.67
CA LYS A 6 -10.69 0.47 10.32
C LYS A 6 -9.51 0.50 9.37
N LEU A 7 -8.38 1.06 9.80
CA LEU A 7 -7.15 1.13 9.02
C LEU A 7 -6.64 -0.27 8.70
N GLU A 8 -6.60 -1.16 9.71
CA GLU A 8 -6.18 -2.54 9.50
C GLU A 8 -7.04 -3.24 8.46
N LYS A 9 -8.37 -3.08 8.54
CA LYS A 9 -9.30 -3.65 7.57
C LYS A 9 -9.11 -3.07 6.17
N LEU A 10 -9.03 -1.75 6.05
CA LEU A 10 -8.83 -1.04 4.78
C LEU A 10 -7.54 -1.51 4.09
N LEU A 11 -6.46 -1.65 4.85
CA LEU A 11 -5.18 -2.11 4.32
C LEU A 11 -5.25 -3.57 3.87
N LYS A 12 -5.75 -4.48 4.72
CA LYS A 12 -5.72 -5.93 4.45
C LYS A 12 -6.75 -6.39 3.42
N GLU A 13 -7.93 -5.81 3.42
CA GLU A 13 -9.04 -6.26 2.57
C GLU A 13 -9.14 -5.51 1.24
N GLU A 14 -8.61 -4.29 1.16
CA GLU A 14 -8.79 -3.46 -0.03
C GLU A 14 -7.46 -2.96 -0.61
N PHE A 15 -6.70 -2.14 0.13
CA PHE A 15 -5.58 -1.40 -0.45
C PHE A 15 -4.36 -2.27 -0.79
N ILE A 16 -3.92 -3.16 0.11
CA ILE A 16 -2.78 -4.05 -0.18
C ILE A 16 -3.11 -5.05 -1.29
N PRO A 17 -4.28 -5.71 -1.30
CA PRO A 17 -4.66 -6.57 -2.43
C PRO A 17 -4.61 -5.85 -3.79
N GLU A 18 -5.12 -4.62 -3.86
CA GLU A 18 -5.08 -3.81 -5.09
C GLU A 18 -3.64 -3.47 -5.49
N LEU A 19 -2.81 -3.11 -4.53
CA LEU A 19 -1.38 -2.84 -4.75
C LEU A 19 -0.61 -4.09 -5.19
N ASP A 20 -0.93 -5.26 -4.64
CA ASP A 20 -0.33 -6.54 -5.02
C ASP A 20 -0.71 -6.94 -6.46
N GLU A 21 -1.96 -6.68 -6.87
CA GLU A 21 -2.39 -6.87 -8.25
C GLU A 21 -1.62 -5.95 -9.21
N ALA A 22 -1.53 -4.66 -8.90
CA ALA A 22 -0.76 -3.68 -9.69
C ALA A 22 0.73 -4.07 -9.79
N LEU A 23 1.34 -4.50 -8.68
CA LEU A 23 2.72 -5.00 -8.65
C LEU A 23 2.88 -6.26 -9.50
N LEU A 24 1.92 -7.18 -9.49
CA LEU A 24 1.97 -8.39 -10.30
C LEU A 24 1.92 -8.04 -11.81
N GLU A 25 1.06 -7.10 -12.19
CA GLU A 25 0.98 -6.62 -13.57
C GLU A 25 2.29 -5.97 -14.04
N LEU A 26 2.83 -5.04 -13.25
CA LEU A 26 4.11 -4.39 -13.56
C LEU A 26 5.29 -5.36 -13.49
N ALA A 27 5.27 -6.37 -12.62
CA ALA A 27 6.29 -7.42 -12.60
C ALA A 27 6.35 -8.17 -13.95
N ASN A 28 5.20 -8.47 -14.55
CA ASN A 28 5.15 -9.11 -15.87
C ASN A 28 5.70 -8.21 -16.98
N ILE A 29 5.45 -6.90 -16.89
CA ILE A 29 5.97 -5.91 -17.85
C ILE A 29 7.49 -5.77 -17.69
N THR A 30 7.97 -5.56 -16.47
CA THR A 30 9.40 -5.33 -16.17
C THR A 30 10.29 -6.54 -16.47
N GLN A 31 9.73 -7.75 -16.46
CA GLN A 31 10.41 -8.98 -16.89
C GLN A 31 10.44 -9.19 -18.41
N SER A 32 9.68 -8.40 -19.17
CA SER A 32 9.71 -8.43 -20.63
C SER A 32 10.95 -7.75 -21.20
N TRP A 33 11.41 -8.21 -22.36
CA TRP A 33 12.50 -7.57 -23.10
C TRP A 33 12.15 -6.15 -23.58
N LYS A 34 10.86 -5.78 -23.55
CA LYS A 34 10.35 -4.45 -23.91
C LYS A 34 10.27 -3.48 -22.73
N ALA A 35 10.57 -3.91 -21.51
CA ALA A 35 10.50 -3.07 -20.32
C ALA A 35 11.36 -1.81 -20.47
N THR A 36 10.74 -0.66 -20.28
CA THR A 36 11.41 0.63 -20.24
C THR A 36 12.02 0.87 -18.86
N SER A 37 12.81 1.95 -18.74
CA SER A 37 13.28 2.39 -17.43
C SER A 37 12.13 2.91 -16.57
N GLU A 38 11.14 3.56 -17.19
CA GLU A 38 9.95 4.09 -16.50
C GLU A 38 9.13 2.94 -15.89
N ASP A 39 8.88 1.85 -16.62
CA ASP A 39 8.16 0.68 -16.09
C ASP A 39 8.85 0.09 -14.83
N LYS A 40 10.19 0.14 -14.78
CA LYS A 40 10.98 -0.39 -13.66
C LYS A 40 11.00 0.56 -12.47
N GLU A 41 11.00 1.86 -12.74
CA GLU A 41 10.89 2.90 -11.71
C GLU A 41 9.54 2.82 -11.03
N GLU A 42 8.45 2.77 -11.81
CA GLU A 42 7.09 2.60 -11.31
C GLU A 42 6.92 1.34 -10.47
N PHE A 43 7.48 0.21 -10.93
CA PHE A 43 7.46 -1.04 -10.17
C PHE A 43 8.19 -0.92 -8.81
N GLU A 44 9.34 -0.27 -8.77
CA GLU A 44 10.06 -0.07 -7.51
C GLU A 44 9.34 0.94 -6.59
N ASP A 45 8.70 1.97 -7.14
CA ASP A 45 7.89 2.92 -6.37
C ASP A 45 6.71 2.23 -5.68
N LEU A 46 5.93 1.42 -6.41
CA LEU A 46 4.84 0.63 -5.83
C LEU A 46 5.34 -0.35 -4.77
N LYS A 47 6.53 -0.91 -4.95
CA LYS A 47 7.13 -1.84 -3.99
C LYS A 47 7.59 -1.13 -2.71
N GLN A 48 8.07 0.11 -2.81
CA GLN A 48 8.36 0.93 -1.62
C GLN A 48 7.06 1.31 -0.91
N MET A 49 6.01 1.67 -1.66
CA MET A 49 4.70 1.93 -1.09
C MET A 49 4.17 0.71 -0.33
N LYS A 50 4.27 -0.49 -0.91
CA LYS A 50 3.87 -1.73 -0.23
C LYS A 50 4.62 -1.94 1.07
N LYS A 51 5.96 -1.79 1.06
CA LYS A 51 6.77 -1.94 2.28
C LYS A 51 6.37 -0.95 3.37
N PHE A 52 6.01 0.28 3.00
CA PHE A 52 5.50 1.25 3.95
C PHE A 52 4.22 0.75 4.63
N PHE A 53 3.24 0.28 3.85
CA PHE A 53 1.98 -0.21 4.41
C PHE A 53 2.09 -1.56 5.14
N ASP A 54 3.00 -2.43 4.72
CA ASP A 54 3.35 -3.64 5.47
C ASP A 54 3.89 -3.25 6.86
N LYS A 55 4.73 -2.21 6.93
CA LYS A 55 5.24 -1.70 8.22
C LYS A 55 4.14 -1.09 9.07
N VAL A 56 3.20 -0.36 8.47
CA VAL A 56 2.02 0.17 9.17
C VAL A 56 1.19 -0.97 9.78
N ILE A 57 1.03 -2.10 9.09
CA ILE A 57 0.35 -3.27 9.66
C ILE A 57 1.12 -3.87 10.84
N GLU A 58 2.46 -3.98 10.75
CA GLU A 58 3.26 -4.41 11.89
C GLU A 58 3.05 -3.48 13.10
N ASP A 59 3.13 -2.17 12.87
CA ASP A 59 2.97 -1.17 13.92
C ASP A 59 1.55 -1.18 14.52
N LEU A 60 0.51 -1.47 13.71
CA LEU A 60 -0.85 -1.72 14.22
C LEU A 60 -0.91 -2.95 15.13
N ASN A 61 -0.30 -4.06 14.74
CA ASN A 61 -0.27 -5.28 15.54
C ASN A 61 0.50 -5.07 16.86
N GLU A 62 1.52 -4.22 16.84
CA GLU A 62 2.31 -3.84 18.02
C GLU A 62 1.62 -2.77 18.90
N ASN A 63 0.43 -2.29 18.50
CA ASN A 63 -0.27 -1.15 19.12
C ASN A 63 0.59 0.12 19.17
N ALA A 64 1.48 0.28 18.19
CA ALA A 64 2.37 1.43 18.03
C ALA A 64 1.72 2.59 17.26
N ILE A 65 0.52 2.40 16.71
CA ILE A 65 -0.28 3.42 16.04
C ILE A 65 -1.49 3.78 16.91
N ASN A 66 -1.66 5.06 17.19
CA ASN A 66 -2.81 5.57 17.94
C ASN A 66 -4.00 5.95 17.02
N GLU A 67 -5.13 6.34 17.62
CA GLU A 67 -6.37 6.62 16.89
C GLU A 67 -6.29 7.85 15.96
N ASP A 68 -5.48 8.85 16.30
CA ASP A 68 -5.28 10.04 15.47
C ASP A 68 -4.34 9.73 14.30
N GLU A 69 -3.23 9.02 14.55
CA GLU A 69 -2.32 8.53 13.52
C GLU A 69 -3.05 7.61 12.53
N ALA A 70 -3.87 6.69 13.04
CA ALA A 70 -4.67 5.80 12.21
C ALA A 70 -5.65 6.58 11.32
N LYS A 71 -6.22 7.68 11.83
CA LYS A 71 -7.13 8.53 11.08
C LYS A 71 -6.40 9.28 9.96
N GLU A 72 -5.22 9.82 10.23
CA GLU A 72 -4.41 10.49 9.20
C GLU A 72 -4.00 9.52 8.09
N LEU A 73 -3.60 8.30 8.44
CA LEU A 73 -3.26 7.25 7.49
C LEU A 73 -4.47 6.82 6.65
N ILE A 74 -5.67 6.68 7.25
CA ILE A 74 -6.90 6.40 6.49
C ILE A 74 -7.16 7.50 5.48
N SER A 75 -7.11 8.77 5.89
CA SER A 75 -7.34 9.89 4.97
C SER A 75 -6.32 9.92 3.84
N ALA A 76 -5.03 9.67 4.12
CA ALA A 76 -4.01 9.59 3.08
C ALA A 76 -4.29 8.45 2.07
N ILE A 77 -4.72 7.28 2.54
CA ILE A 77 -5.09 6.15 1.67
C ILE A 77 -6.32 6.50 0.82
N GLU A 78 -7.33 7.13 1.40
CA GLU A 78 -8.53 7.56 0.66
C GLU A 78 -8.21 8.61 -0.40
N GLU A 79 -7.29 9.53 -0.14
CA GLU A 79 -6.80 10.51 -1.12
C GLU A 79 -6.05 9.82 -2.28
N MET A 80 -5.25 8.79 -2.00
CA MET A 80 -4.55 8.02 -3.04
C MET A 80 -5.50 7.20 -3.92
N LYS A 81 -6.64 6.74 -3.38
CA LYS A 81 -7.66 5.97 -4.12
C LYS A 81 -8.60 6.81 -4.99
N LEU A 82 -8.61 8.14 -4.82
CA LEU A 82 -9.58 9.04 -5.47
C LEU A 82 -9.09 9.62 -6.82
N ASP A 83 -7.92 9.20 -7.30
CA ASP A 83 -7.41 9.42 -8.68
C ASP A 83 -7.54 8.13 -9.52
#